data_AF-A0A2A2XX08-F1
#
_entry.id   AF-A0A2A2XX08-F1
#
_cell.length_a   1.000
_cell.length_b   1.000
_cell.length_c   1.000
_cell.angle_alpha   90.00
_cell.angle_beta   90.00
_cell.angle_gamma   90.00
#
_symmetry.space_group_name_H-M   'P 1'
#
loop_
_entity.id
_entity.type
_entity.pdbx_description
1 polymer ?
#
loop_
_entity_poly.entity_id
_entity_poly.type
_entity_poly.pdbx_seq_one_letter_code
_entity_poly.pdbx_strand_id
1 'polypeptide(L)'
;MSLKPAKYSADIFIKTEVKKFSNSQEIVDFDFNRNHPLTPLSNKIEEYMLRISNSNEFCFNIIIQLLTHGKVRVDFRDSTERLQLVNKQDIMSRSKAVMVFDRWLAENRVPDKFPNASTTQKILIEAPRV
;
A
#
# COMPACT_ATOMS: atom_id res chain seq x y z
N MET A 1 -24.92 19.36 7.19
CA MET A 1 -23.98 18.58 6.36
C MET A 1 -23.41 17.46 7.21
N SER A 2 -23.66 16.20 6.87
CA SER A 2 -23.11 15.06 7.64
C SER A 2 -21.64 14.87 7.26
N LEU A 3 -20.72 15.09 8.20
CA LEU A 3 -19.31 14.74 8.06
C LEU A 3 -19.23 13.22 8.00
N LYS A 4 -18.90 12.66 6.82
CA LYS A 4 -18.60 11.23 6.71
C LYS A 4 -17.45 10.92 7.68
N PRO A 5 -17.54 9.86 8.50
CA PRO A 5 -16.48 9.51 9.43
C PRO A 5 -15.18 9.24 8.66
N ALA A 6 -14.05 9.55 9.29
CA ALA A 6 -12.74 9.26 8.73
C ALA A 6 -12.59 7.74 8.57
N LYS A 7 -12.27 7.27 7.36
CA LYS A 7 -12.04 5.85 7.08
C LYS A 7 -10.66 5.43 7.61
N TYR A 8 -10.58 4.28 8.26
CA TYR A 8 -9.31 3.68 8.68
C TYR A 8 -8.88 2.62 7.67
N SER A 9 -7.58 2.34 7.59
CA SER A 9 -7.05 1.29 6.70
C SER A 9 -7.58 -0.10 7.07
N ALA A 10 -7.94 -0.34 8.34
CA ALA A 10 -8.57 -1.59 8.77
C ALA A 10 -9.99 -1.78 8.19
N ASP A 11 -10.68 -0.68 7.86
CA ASP A 11 -12.05 -0.70 7.33
C ASP A 11 -12.12 -0.81 5.80
N ILE A 12 -10.97 -0.72 5.12
CA ILE A 12 -10.87 -0.76 3.67
C ILE A 12 -10.45 -2.16 3.26
N PHE A 13 -11.29 -2.85 2.50
CA PHE A 13 -11.00 -4.20 2.03
C PHE A 13 -10.54 -4.20 0.58
N ILE A 14 -9.57 -5.05 0.29
CA ILE A 14 -9.02 -5.23 -1.05
C ILE A 14 -9.12 -6.69 -1.49
N LYS A 15 -9.24 -6.86 -2.81
CA LYS A 15 -8.95 -8.12 -3.51
C LYS A 15 -7.51 -8.06 -3.97
N THR A 16 -6.79 -9.17 -3.78
CA THR A 16 -5.39 -9.32 -4.17
C THR A 16 -5.26 -10.54 -5.05
N GLU A 17 -4.64 -10.37 -6.21
CA GLU A 17 -4.25 -11.47 -7.09
C GLU A 17 -2.74 -11.50 -7.21
N VAL A 18 -2.12 -12.66 -7.10
CA VAL A 18 -0.66 -12.83 -7.16
C VAL A 18 -0.30 -13.83 -8.25
N LYS A 19 0.53 -13.41 -9.21
CA LYS A 19 1.17 -14.27 -10.20
C LYS A 19 2.63 -14.43 -9.81
N LYS A 20 3.07 -15.64 -9.44
CA LYS A 20 4.48 -15.94 -9.15
C LYS A 20 5.19 -16.42 -10.42
N PHE A 21 6.43 -16.00 -10.61
CA PHE A 21 7.28 -16.45 -11.70
C PHE A 21 8.20 -17.56 -11.18
N SER A 22 7.85 -18.84 -11.41
CA SER A 22 8.83 -19.92 -11.27
C SER A 22 9.54 -20.14 -12.59
N ASN A 23 10.83 -20.49 -12.52
CA ASN A 23 11.59 -20.90 -13.70
C ASN A 23 10.90 -22.11 -14.34
N SER A 24 10.32 -21.90 -15.52
CA SER A 24 9.55 -22.84 -16.35
C SER A 24 8.06 -22.94 -15.99
N GLN A 25 7.23 -22.60 -16.99
CA GLN A 25 5.76 -22.66 -17.09
C GLN A 25 4.94 -21.48 -16.51
N GLU A 26 4.56 -20.56 -17.42
CA GLU A 26 3.29 -19.83 -17.36
C GLU A 26 2.12 -20.83 -17.54
N ILE A 27 0.91 -20.66 -17.00
CA ILE A 27 -0.11 -19.66 -17.36
C ILE A 27 -1.17 -19.70 -16.24
N VAL A 28 -1.49 -18.55 -15.64
CA VAL A 28 -2.82 -18.36 -15.05
C VAL A 28 -3.23 -16.93 -15.36
N ASP A 29 -4.30 -16.79 -16.15
CA ASP A 29 -4.92 -15.50 -16.40
C ASP A 29 -5.44 -14.90 -15.10
N PHE A 30 -5.33 -13.58 -14.99
CA PHE A 30 -5.86 -12.81 -13.87
C PHE A 30 -7.39 -12.85 -13.92
N ASP A 31 -8.01 -13.55 -12.97
CA ASP A 31 -9.47 -13.68 -12.86
C ASP A 31 -9.98 -13.23 -11.49
N PHE A 32 -10.37 -11.95 -11.43
CA PHE A 32 -10.94 -11.32 -10.22
C PHE A 32 -12.30 -11.91 -9.80
N ASN A 33 -12.87 -12.84 -10.59
CA ASN A 33 -14.09 -13.58 -10.23
C ASN A 33 -13.83 -14.81 -9.35
N ARG A 34 -12.57 -15.23 -9.14
CA ARG A 34 -12.27 -16.22 -8.10
C ARG A 34 -12.44 -15.58 -6.72
N ASN A 35 -12.87 -16.38 -5.75
CA ASN A 35 -12.99 -15.98 -4.34
C ASN A 35 -11.60 -15.69 -3.74
N HIS A 36 -11.02 -14.55 -4.12
CA HIS A 36 -9.79 -14.06 -3.51
C HIS A 36 -10.10 -13.61 -2.08
N PRO A 37 -9.25 -13.97 -1.10
CA PRO A 37 -9.48 -13.61 0.29
C PRO A 37 -9.55 -12.08 0.42
N LEU A 38 -10.67 -11.59 0.93
CA LEU A 38 -10.83 -10.19 1.27
C LEU A 38 -9.84 -9.85 2.37
N THR A 39 -8.93 -8.95 2.06
CA THR A 39 -7.85 -8.58 2.99
C THR A 39 -8.05 -7.13 3.42
N PRO A 40 -8.00 -6.83 4.73
CA PRO A 40 -7.92 -5.44 5.20
C PRO A 40 -6.68 -4.75 4.62
N LEU A 41 -6.81 -3.49 4.24
CA LEU A 41 -5.71 -2.71 3.68
C LEU A 41 -4.54 -2.62 4.68
N SER A 42 -4.83 -2.53 5.99
CA SER A 42 -3.81 -2.57 7.06
C SER A 42 -2.86 -3.76 6.93
N ASN A 43 -3.40 -4.96 6.75
CA ASN A 43 -2.59 -6.19 6.66
C ASN A 43 -1.70 -6.15 5.41
N LYS A 44 -2.20 -5.58 4.30
CA LYS A 44 -1.41 -5.45 3.08
C LYS A 44 -0.32 -4.39 3.20
N ILE A 45 -0.56 -3.32 3.95
CA ILE A 45 0.46 -2.33 4.28
C ILE A 45 1.58 -2.98 5.10
N GLU A 46 1.24 -3.75 6.14
CA GLU A 46 2.22 -4.52 6.94
C GLU A 46 3.06 -5.47 6.07
N GLU A 47 2.40 -6.24 5.20
CA GLU A 47 3.07 -7.15 4.28
C GLU A 47 4.10 -6.43 3.39
N TYR A 48 3.71 -5.30 2.78
CA TYR A 48 4.63 -4.53 1.93
C TYR A 48 5.75 -3.84 2.71
N MET A 49 5.46 -3.36 3.92
CA MET A 49 6.49 -2.81 4.79
C MET A 49 7.56 -3.86 5.11
N LEU A 50 7.17 -5.10 5.40
CA LEU A 50 8.11 -6.21 5.60
C LEU A 50 8.86 -6.60 4.32
N ARG A 51 8.14 -6.71 3.19
CA ARG A 51 8.69 -7.18 1.91
C ARG A 51 9.69 -6.20 1.28
N ILE A 52 9.50 -4.90 1.46
CA ILE A 52 10.33 -3.84 0.87
C ILE A 52 11.30 -3.26 1.91
N SER A 53 11.70 -4.06 2.91
CA SER A 53 12.67 -3.71 3.95
C SER A 53 12.38 -2.36 4.64
N ASN A 54 11.11 -2.09 4.94
CA ASN A 54 10.61 -0.85 5.53
C ASN A 54 10.83 0.42 4.71
N SER A 55 10.98 0.32 3.38
CA SER A 55 10.96 1.51 2.52
C SER A 55 9.55 2.09 2.45
N ASN A 56 9.31 3.07 3.33
CA ASN A 56 8.03 3.78 3.43
C ASN A 56 7.58 4.40 2.11
N GLU A 57 8.51 4.85 1.27
CA GLU A 57 8.20 5.55 0.02
C GLU A 57 7.53 4.65 -1.03
N PHE A 58 8.04 3.43 -1.22
CA PHE A 58 7.43 2.48 -2.16
C PHE A 58 6.08 2.01 -1.69
N CYS A 59 5.96 1.66 -0.40
CA CYS A 59 4.68 1.28 0.19
C CYS A 59 3.68 2.43 0.05
N PHE A 60 4.05 3.64 0.48
CA PHE A 60 3.25 4.85 0.34
C PHE A 60 2.73 5.03 -1.08
N ASN A 61 3.62 5.00 -2.09
CA ASN A 61 3.22 5.20 -3.47
C ASN A 61 2.20 4.16 -3.94
N ILE A 62 2.37 2.88 -3.58
CA ILE A 62 1.40 1.82 -3.92
C ILE A 62 0.05 2.09 -3.28
N ILE A 63 0.01 2.42 -1.99
CA ILE A 63 -1.24 2.65 -1.24
C ILE A 63 -1.97 3.89 -1.76
N ILE A 64 -1.25 4.99 -2.01
CA ILE A 64 -1.84 6.21 -2.56
C ILE A 64 -2.45 5.94 -3.93
N GLN A 65 -1.75 5.21 -4.81
CA GLN A 65 -2.27 4.85 -6.13
C GLN A 65 -3.52 3.96 -6.03
N LEU A 66 -3.51 2.96 -5.13
CA LEU A 66 -4.67 2.10 -4.89
C LEU A 66 -5.88 2.90 -4.39
N LEU A 67 -5.70 3.80 -3.43
CA LEU A 67 -6.79 4.59 -2.84
C LEU A 67 -7.31 5.70 -3.76
N THR A 68 -6.53 6.13 -4.74
CA THR A 68 -6.93 7.18 -5.70
C THR A 68 -7.54 6.61 -6.99
N HIS A 69 -7.09 5.43 -7.43
CA HIS A 69 -7.56 4.82 -8.68
C HIS A 69 -8.43 3.58 -8.49
N GLY A 70 -8.50 3.05 -7.27
CA GLY A 70 -9.29 1.86 -6.92
C GLY A 70 -8.67 0.53 -7.34
N LYS A 71 -7.56 0.56 -8.08
CA LYS A 71 -6.79 -0.61 -8.48
C LYS A 71 -5.33 -0.23 -8.74
N VAL A 72 -4.42 -1.14 -8.48
CA VAL A 72 -2.99 -0.97 -8.79
C VAL A 72 -2.36 -2.30 -9.15
N ARG A 73 -1.38 -2.27 -10.04
CA ARG A 73 -0.50 -3.41 -10.34
C ARG A 73 0.86 -3.13 -9.70
N VAL A 74 1.40 -4.11 -9.00
CA VAL A 74 2.70 -4.05 -8.35
C VAL A 74 3.56 -5.17 -8.91
N ASP A 75 4.65 -4.83 -9.57
CA ASP A 75 5.59 -5.82 -10.12
C ASP A 75 6.79 -5.95 -9.18
N PHE A 76 6.97 -7.15 -8.65
CA PHE A 76 8.17 -7.58 -7.92
C PHE A 76 9.05 -8.43 -8.83
N ARG A 77 10.28 -8.69 -8.39
CA ARG A 77 11.25 -9.51 -9.14
C ARG A 77 10.72 -10.92 -9.46
N ASP A 78 10.01 -11.52 -8.51
CA ASP A 78 9.56 -12.91 -8.52
C ASP A 78 8.04 -13.06 -8.66
N SER A 79 7.30 -11.94 -8.67
CA SER A 79 5.84 -11.98 -8.78
C SER A 79 5.25 -10.67 -9.26
N THR A 80 4.09 -10.73 -9.90
CA THR A 80 3.22 -9.58 -10.13
C THR A 80 1.98 -9.69 -9.26
N GLU A 81 1.60 -8.60 -8.61
CA GLU A 81 0.38 -8.49 -7.84
C GLU A 81 -0.58 -7.48 -8.47
N ARG A 82 -1.88 -7.77 -8.40
CA ARG A 82 -2.94 -6.81 -8.72
C ARG A 82 -3.83 -6.64 -7.51
N LEU A 83 -3.94 -5.40 -7.05
CA LEU A 83 -4.82 -5.03 -5.96
C LEU A 83 -6.02 -4.27 -6.51
N GLN A 84 -7.19 -4.51 -5.94
CA GLN A 84 -8.40 -3.78 -6.25
C GLN A 84 -9.23 -3.52 -4.99
N LEU A 85 -9.72 -2.30 -4.80
CA LEU A 85 -10.66 -1.98 -3.74
C LEU A 85 -11.96 -2.76 -3.94
N VAL A 86 -12.47 -3.37 -2.88
CA VAL A 86 -13.74 -4.09 -2.91
C VAL A 86 -14.89 -3.12 -3.14
N ASN A 87 -14.89 -1.98 -2.43
CA ASN A 87 -15.89 -0.95 -2.56
C ASN A 87 -15.33 0.26 -3.33
N LYS A 88 -15.91 0.57 -4.50
CA LYS A 88 -15.52 1.74 -5.30
C LYS A 88 -15.72 3.07 -4.56
N GLN A 89 -16.57 3.11 -3.53
CA GLN A 89 -16.77 4.29 -2.69
C GLN A 89 -15.60 4.54 -1.71
N ASP A 90 -14.63 3.63 -1.65
CA ASP A 90 -13.38 3.83 -0.91
C ASP A 90 -12.35 4.63 -1.71
N ILE A 91 -12.59 4.84 -3.01
CA ILE A 91 -11.78 5.76 -3.82
C ILE A 91 -11.88 7.17 -3.25
N MET A 92 -10.73 7.81 -3.04
CA MET A 92 -10.63 9.11 -2.39
C MET A 92 -9.58 10.02 -3.03
N SER A 93 -9.60 11.30 -2.66
CA SER A 93 -8.56 12.23 -3.10
C SER A 93 -7.20 11.84 -2.55
N ARG A 94 -6.13 12.22 -3.26
CA ARG A 94 -4.75 11.99 -2.82
C ARG A 94 -4.53 12.46 -1.38
N SER A 95 -5.02 13.64 -1.02
CA SER A 95 -4.91 14.18 0.33
C SER A 95 -5.52 13.26 1.40
N LYS A 96 -6.71 12.70 1.14
CA LYS A 96 -7.35 11.75 2.07
C LYS A 96 -6.60 10.43 2.14
N ALA A 97 -6.10 9.95 1.01
CA ALA A 97 -5.29 8.73 0.96
C ALA A 97 -4.00 8.86 1.80
N VAL A 98 -3.34 10.04 1.72
CA VAL A 98 -2.18 10.36 2.57
C VAL A 98 -2.55 10.32 4.03
N MET A 99 -3.66 10.95 4.43
CA MET A 99 -4.11 10.91 5.82
C MET A 99 -4.39 9.50 6.34
N VAL A 100 -4.94 8.61 5.51
CA VAL A 100 -5.17 7.20 5.86
C VAL A 100 -3.86 6.48 6.12
N PHE A 101 -2.86 6.67 5.25
CA PHE A 101 -1.55 6.05 5.40
C PHE A 101 -0.76 6.62 6.59
N ASP A 102 -0.73 7.94 6.75
CA ASP A 102 -0.06 8.60 7.88
C ASP A 102 -0.65 8.20 9.22
N ARG A 103 -1.98 8.02 9.28
CA ARG A 103 -2.65 7.50 10.47
C ARG A 103 -2.22 6.07 10.77
N TRP A 104 -2.21 5.20 9.77
CA TRP A 104 -1.74 3.82 9.94
C TRP A 104 -0.29 3.79 10.45
N LEU A 105 0.60 4.66 9.91
CA LEU A 105 1.97 4.79 10.41
C LEU A 105 2.01 5.24 11.88
N ALA A 106 1.21 6.24 12.26
CA ALA A 106 1.18 6.74 13.63
C ALA A 106 0.72 5.68 14.63
N GLU A 107 -0.28 4.88 14.26
CA GLU A 107 -0.82 3.78 15.09
C GLU A 107 0.14 2.59 15.20
N ASN A 108 0.96 2.35 14.16
CA ASN A 108 1.88 1.21 14.10
C ASN A 108 3.34 1.57 14.44
N ARG A 109 3.62 2.84 14.73
CA ARG A 109 4.88 3.29 15.36
C ARG A 109 4.87 2.95 16.85
N VAL A 110 4.98 1.67 17.17
CA VAL A 110 5.46 1.25 18.49
C VAL A 110 6.99 1.43 18.48
N PRO A 111 7.59 2.11 19.48
CA PRO A 111 9.04 2.25 19.55
C PRO A 111 9.69 0.86 19.68
N ASP A 112 10.83 0.67 19.01
CA ASP A 112 11.76 -0.46 19.22
C ASP A 112 11.41 -1.86 18.70
N LYS A 113 10.71 -2.01 17.56
CA LYS A 113 10.70 -3.30 16.83
C LYS A 113 11.69 -3.40 15.67
N PHE A 114 12.35 -2.31 15.27
CA PHE A 114 13.20 -2.30 14.08
C PHE A 114 14.45 -1.44 14.28
N PRO A 115 15.55 -1.99 14.84
CA PRO A 115 16.78 -1.23 15.15
C PRO A 115 17.47 -0.64 13.90
N ASN A 116 16.98 -0.94 12.69
CA ASN A 116 17.63 -0.58 11.43
C ASN A 116 16.68 0.17 10.48
N ALA A 117 15.52 0.67 10.95
CA ALA A 117 14.70 1.56 10.14
C ALA A 117 15.46 2.87 9.98
N SER A 118 16.19 2.97 8.88
CA SER A 118 17.04 4.10 8.51
C SER A 118 16.32 5.40 8.86
N THR A 119 16.80 6.03 9.92
CA THR A 119 16.50 7.40 10.29
C THR A 119 16.60 8.20 9.00
N THR A 120 15.56 8.96 8.64
CA THR A 120 15.60 9.88 7.51
C THR A 120 16.92 10.66 7.59
N GLN A 121 17.87 10.33 6.71
CA GLN A 121 19.14 11.04 6.66
C GLN A 121 18.79 12.44 6.18
N LYS A 122 19.09 13.41 7.05
CA LYS A 122 18.85 14.86 6.92
C LYS A 122 18.75 15.31 5.45
N ILE A 123 17.57 15.74 5.02
CA ILE A 123 17.39 16.39 3.71
C ILE A 123 17.80 17.86 3.87
N LEU A 124 18.95 18.22 3.30
CA LEU A 124 19.40 19.61 3.16
C LEU A 124 18.93 20.14 1.80
N ILE A 125 18.00 21.08 1.81
CA ILE A 125 17.60 21.84 0.63
C ILE A 125 18.39 23.14 0.66
N GLU A 126 19.46 23.22 -0.13
CA GLU A 126 20.17 24.48 -0.35
C GLU A 126 19.56 25.21 -1.56
N ALA A 127 19.27 26.50 -1.39
CA ALA A 127 18.88 27.35 -2.50
C ALA A 127 20.07 27.52 -3.48
N PRO A 128 19.83 27.65 -4.80
CA PRO A 128 20.90 27.91 -5.76
C PRO A 128 21.68 29.16 -5.33
N ARG A 129 23.01 29.05 -5.25
CA ARG A 129 23.87 30.21 -4.98
C ARG A 129 23.72 31.19 -6.14
N VAL A 130 23.29 32.41 -5.82
CA VAL A 130 23.21 33.56 -6.74
C VAL A 130 24.60 34.06 -7.05
#